data_AF-A0A7S2F5E3-F1
#
_entry.id   AF-A0A7S2F5E3-F1
#
_cell.length_a   1.000
_cell.length_b   1.000
_cell.length_c   1.000
_cell.angle_alpha   90.00
_cell.angle_beta   90.00
_cell.angle_gamma   90.00
#
_symmetry.space_group_name_H-M   'P 1'
#
loop_
_entity.id
_entity.type
_entity.pdbx_description
1 polymer ?
#
loop_
_entity_poly.entity_id
_entity_poly.type
_entity_poly.pdbx_seq_one_letter_code
_entity_poly.pdbx_strand_id
1 'polypeptide(L)'
;APGGGTGINGAVYAELGRDPHFRVEVIGQSRAPYDCYPETWPHGGPAPNLVSFAQDVLNQGVLERTDCLVCGSRGGQVVLPHFWQQRGTSVPPAVVINGGIAMGLPTRVAWPDSAVTFLMIGGQDNFRGQLSCEEYVADTKSRVPPNNGTTAILYVEEMQHMPQAKLLSAVLPHLIRAVLWWKAERVDGFLEEVRLILRAMTSAGWRGRLMYTKASGVWDEIEFSPYQVGKVSPLSQASTVSTVDTPEKSAAPIEHTRHDEMKALWRAAVRAAQPGGGVPNAKEGNRFAAAAAAAKVMATKREAAGIAAGKPSLPVGVSRGENMLTIPVPQAGQGRPRSPQDPTPISRALGIRAHYAASPVHSRSPVHHHLEMAAPVTPIRA
;
A
#
# COMPACT_ATOMS: atom_id res chain seq x y z
N ALA A 1 -0.82 14.23 1.56
CA ALA A 1 -1.59 13.42 2.53
C ALA A 1 -2.81 12.86 1.80
N PRO A 2 -3.34 11.69 2.17
CA PRO A 2 -2.96 10.86 3.31
C PRO A 2 -1.90 9.79 3.01
N GLY A 3 -1.31 9.72 1.81
CA GLY A 3 -0.20 8.81 1.55
C GLY A 3 -0.12 8.39 0.09
N GLY A 4 0.45 7.20 -0.19
CA GLY A 4 0.72 6.73 -1.56
C GLY A 4 1.94 7.39 -2.22
N GLY A 5 2.52 8.41 -1.59
CA GLY A 5 3.69 9.09 -2.12
C GLY A 5 3.42 10.04 -3.28
N THR A 6 2.20 10.54 -3.42
CA THR A 6 1.81 11.48 -4.49
C THR A 6 2.68 12.75 -4.56
N GLY A 7 3.28 13.18 -3.45
CA GLY A 7 4.24 14.29 -3.44
C GLY A 7 5.60 13.92 -4.05
N ILE A 8 6.25 12.88 -3.53
CA ILE A 8 7.60 12.45 -3.95
C ILE A 8 7.56 11.77 -5.33
N ASN A 9 6.53 10.97 -5.57
CA ASN A 9 6.32 10.20 -6.80
C ASN A 9 5.29 10.88 -7.72
N GLY A 10 5.09 12.20 -7.62
CA GLY A 10 4.11 12.92 -8.45
C GLY A 10 4.31 12.73 -9.95
N ALA A 11 5.57 12.62 -10.40
CA ALA A 11 5.91 12.32 -11.79
C ALA A 11 5.37 10.94 -12.26
N VAL A 12 5.41 9.94 -11.39
CA VAL A 12 4.89 8.58 -11.69
C VAL A 12 3.38 8.62 -11.88
N TYR A 13 2.66 9.33 -11.01
CA TYR A 13 1.21 9.49 -11.15
C TYR A 13 0.83 10.34 -12.37
N ALA A 14 1.61 11.37 -12.68
CA ALA A 14 1.40 12.18 -13.88
C ALA A 14 1.63 11.37 -15.17
N GLU A 15 2.63 10.50 -15.18
CA GLU A 15 2.88 9.57 -16.30
C GLU A 15 1.75 8.55 -16.44
N LEU A 16 1.31 7.95 -15.33
CA LEU A 16 0.15 7.05 -15.32
C LEU A 16 -1.10 7.74 -15.88
N GLY A 17 -1.32 9.02 -15.56
CA GLY A 17 -2.46 9.80 -16.09
C GLY A 17 -2.36 10.16 -17.58
N ARG A 18 -1.21 9.93 -18.24
CA ARG A 18 -1.07 10.07 -19.70
C ARG A 18 -1.39 8.79 -20.45
N ASP A 19 -1.39 7.64 -19.78
CA ASP A 19 -1.78 6.36 -20.37
C ASP A 19 -3.30 6.39 -20.63
N PRO A 20 -3.76 6.14 -21.86
CA PRO A 20 -5.17 6.22 -22.23
C PRO A 20 -6.06 5.19 -21.49
N HIS A 21 -5.47 4.19 -20.86
CA HIS A 21 -6.19 3.20 -20.06
C HIS A 21 -6.51 3.68 -18.64
N PHE A 22 -5.95 4.81 -18.20
CA PHE A 22 -6.14 5.31 -16.84
C PHE A 22 -6.63 6.76 -16.83
N ARG A 23 -7.54 7.05 -15.90
CA ARG A 23 -7.87 8.41 -15.47
C ARG A 23 -7.44 8.56 -14.02
N VAL A 24 -6.42 9.36 -13.78
CA VAL A 24 -5.86 9.56 -12.44
C VAL A 24 -6.42 10.84 -11.82
N GLU A 25 -7.06 10.71 -10.65
CA GLU A 25 -7.50 11.84 -9.82
C GLU A 25 -6.76 11.77 -8.47
N VAL A 26 -6.05 12.84 -8.11
CA VAL A 26 -5.38 12.92 -6.81
C VAL A 26 -6.31 13.62 -5.82
N ILE A 27 -6.78 12.86 -4.84
CA ILE A 27 -7.68 13.36 -3.80
C ILE A 27 -6.87 13.80 -2.57
N GLY A 28 -7.07 15.05 -2.15
CA GLY A 28 -6.34 15.67 -1.05
C GLY A 28 -5.02 16.31 -1.48
N GLN A 29 -4.40 17.05 -0.55
CA GLN A 29 -3.13 17.74 -0.77
C GLN A 29 -2.14 17.44 0.36
N SER A 30 -0.84 17.52 0.09
CA SER A 30 0.19 17.43 1.13
C SER A 30 0.21 18.71 1.96
N ARG A 31 0.42 18.58 3.28
CA ARG A 31 0.31 19.66 4.27
C ARG A 31 -1.09 20.28 4.38
N ALA A 32 -2.11 19.55 3.92
CA ALA A 32 -3.51 19.85 4.16
C ALA A 32 -3.83 19.83 5.68
N PRO A 33 -4.93 20.47 6.12
CA PRO A 33 -5.34 20.47 7.53
C PRO A 33 -5.50 19.07 8.14
N TYR A 34 -5.63 18.02 7.33
CA TYR A 34 -5.85 16.64 7.74
C TYR A 34 -4.57 15.84 8.05
N ASP A 35 -3.40 16.48 8.18
CA ASP A 35 -2.11 15.81 8.39
C ASP A 35 -1.89 15.29 9.83
N CYS A 36 -2.96 14.89 10.52
CA CYS A 36 -2.93 14.30 11.85
C CYS A 36 -3.81 13.05 11.95
N TYR A 37 -3.40 12.11 12.80
CA TYR A 37 -4.21 10.94 13.15
C TYR A 37 -5.45 11.36 13.98
N PRO A 38 -6.52 10.55 14.02
CA PRO A 38 -7.68 10.82 14.85
C PRO A 38 -7.37 10.70 16.35
N GLU A 39 -8.17 11.32 17.21
CA GLU A 39 -7.98 11.37 18.67
C GLU A 39 -7.81 10.01 19.35
N THR A 40 -8.32 8.93 18.75
CA THR A 40 -8.18 7.56 19.26
C THR A 40 -6.79 6.98 19.06
N TRP A 41 -5.90 7.65 18.34
CA TRP A 41 -4.53 7.21 18.07
C TRP A 41 -3.52 7.97 18.95
N PRO A 42 -2.34 7.37 19.22
CA PRO A 42 -1.26 8.06 19.89
C PRO A 42 -0.89 9.36 19.16
N HIS A 43 -0.89 10.49 19.88
CA HIS A 43 -0.63 11.83 19.33
C HIS A 43 -1.65 12.27 18.25
N GLY A 44 -2.83 11.67 18.24
CA GLY A 44 -3.95 12.11 17.42
C GLY A 44 -4.52 13.46 17.87
N GLY A 45 -5.36 14.04 17.02
CA GLY A 45 -6.03 15.31 17.29
C GLY A 45 -7.46 15.36 16.75
N PRO A 46 -8.24 16.38 17.15
CA PRO A 46 -9.60 16.57 16.68
C PRO A 46 -9.64 16.86 15.18
N ALA A 47 -10.83 16.85 14.58
CA ALA A 47 -10.99 17.28 13.20
C ALA A 47 -10.51 18.74 13.03
N PRO A 48 -9.86 19.09 11.91
CA PRO A 48 -9.61 18.26 10.74
C PRO A 48 -8.47 17.24 10.95
N ASN A 49 -8.74 15.97 10.65
CA ASN A 49 -7.80 14.85 10.75
C ASN A 49 -8.04 13.82 9.63
N LEU A 50 -7.29 12.72 9.59
CA LEU A 50 -7.42 11.68 8.56
C LEU A 50 -8.83 11.05 8.49
N VAL A 51 -9.57 10.99 9.60
CA VAL A 51 -10.95 10.46 9.62
C VAL A 51 -11.92 11.47 9.01
N SER A 52 -11.83 12.76 9.38
CA SER A 52 -12.66 13.78 8.74
C SER A 52 -12.35 13.93 7.26
N PHE A 53 -11.09 13.76 6.84
CA PHE A 53 -10.73 13.68 5.43
C PHE A 53 -11.45 12.52 4.73
N ALA A 54 -11.42 11.32 5.30
CA ALA A 54 -12.13 10.18 4.75
C ALA A 54 -13.64 10.47 4.63
N GLN A 55 -14.22 11.12 5.64
CA GLN A 55 -15.62 11.53 5.60
C GLN A 55 -15.90 12.54 4.47
N ASP A 56 -15.03 13.52 4.26
CA ASP A 56 -15.18 14.49 3.19
C ASP A 56 -15.08 13.83 1.80
N VAL A 57 -14.22 12.82 1.65
CA VAL A 57 -14.11 12.03 0.40
C VAL A 57 -15.38 11.22 0.13
N LEU A 58 -15.96 10.61 1.17
CA LEU A 58 -17.26 9.92 1.08
C LEU A 58 -18.38 10.90 0.70
N ASN A 59 -18.45 12.06 1.34
CA ASN A 59 -19.47 13.08 1.09
C ASN A 59 -19.40 13.64 -0.34
N GLN A 60 -18.21 13.68 -0.93
CA GLN A 60 -17.98 14.10 -2.32
C GLN A 60 -18.36 13.04 -3.35
N GLY A 61 -18.79 11.84 -2.94
CA GLY A 61 -19.16 10.75 -3.84
C GLY A 61 -17.98 10.22 -4.65
N VAL A 62 -16.75 10.24 -4.08
CA VAL A 62 -15.53 9.83 -4.80
C VAL A 62 -15.53 8.31 -5.02
N LEU A 63 -15.94 7.53 -4.04
CA LEU A 63 -15.88 6.06 -4.14
C LEU A 63 -16.82 5.53 -5.23
N GLU A 64 -17.96 6.18 -5.42
CA GLU A 64 -18.99 5.83 -6.40
C GLU A 64 -18.55 6.05 -7.86
N ARG A 65 -17.50 6.85 -8.08
CA ARG A 65 -16.91 7.12 -9.40
C ARG A 65 -15.49 6.59 -9.58
N THR A 66 -15.02 5.76 -8.65
CA THR A 66 -13.64 5.26 -8.62
C THR A 66 -13.62 3.75 -8.81
N ASP A 67 -12.87 3.28 -9.82
CA ASP A 67 -12.71 1.85 -10.06
C ASP A 67 -11.64 1.20 -9.16
N CYS A 68 -10.61 1.96 -8.76
CA CYS A 68 -9.53 1.49 -7.91
C CYS A 68 -8.97 2.61 -7.04
N LEU A 69 -8.72 2.30 -5.77
CA LEU A 69 -8.06 3.20 -4.83
C LEU A 69 -6.55 2.94 -4.80
N VAL A 70 -5.75 4.00 -4.85
CA VAL A 70 -4.31 3.93 -4.52
C VAL A 70 -4.08 4.76 -3.27
N CYS A 71 -3.65 4.10 -2.20
CA CYS A 71 -3.33 4.76 -0.95
C CYS A 71 -2.05 4.16 -0.35
N GLY A 72 -1.59 4.69 0.77
CA GLY A 72 -0.44 4.10 1.45
C GLY A 72 -0.14 4.79 2.75
N SER A 73 0.76 4.20 3.56
CA SER A 73 1.10 4.70 4.90
C SER A 73 -0.19 5.12 5.65
N ARG A 74 -0.29 6.37 6.10
CA ARG A 74 -1.46 6.96 6.78
C ARG A 74 -2.81 6.76 6.08
N GLY A 75 -2.86 6.80 4.75
CA GLY A 75 -4.08 6.56 3.97
C GLY A 75 -4.56 5.12 4.05
N GLY A 76 -3.62 4.17 4.03
CA GLY A 76 -3.93 2.77 4.30
C GLY A 76 -4.24 2.54 5.78
N GLN A 77 -3.60 3.24 6.71
CA GLN A 77 -3.79 3.04 8.14
C GLN A 77 -5.13 3.55 8.68
N VAL A 78 -5.67 4.63 8.10
CA VAL A 78 -6.87 5.31 8.63
C VAL A 78 -7.97 5.43 7.59
N VAL A 79 -7.64 5.95 6.41
CA VAL A 79 -8.66 6.36 5.42
C VAL A 79 -9.34 5.15 4.79
N LEU A 80 -8.58 4.17 4.33
CA LEU A 80 -9.15 2.93 3.78
C LEU A 80 -9.98 2.14 4.81
N PRO A 81 -9.50 1.93 6.06
CA PRO A 81 -10.32 1.38 7.14
C PRO A 81 -11.63 2.13 7.37
N HIS A 82 -11.61 3.46 7.36
CA HIS A 82 -12.81 4.27 7.51
C HIS A 82 -13.78 4.03 6.35
N PHE A 83 -13.30 3.95 5.11
CA PHE A 83 -14.14 3.58 3.97
C PHE A 83 -14.80 2.21 4.17
N TRP A 84 -14.04 1.19 4.58
CA TRP A 84 -14.60 -0.13 4.84
C TRP A 84 -15.62 -0.15 5.98
N GLN A 85 -15.39 0.63 7.03
CA GLN A 85 -16.37 0.74 8.11
C GLN A 85 -17.69 1.35 7.62
N GLN A 86 -17.65 2.34 6.71
CA GLN A 86 -18.83 3.05 6.23
C GLN A 86 -19.52 2.37 5.04
N ARG A 87 -18.78 1.62 4.23
CA ARG A 87 -19.23 1.10 2.93
C ARG A 87 -19.02 -0.40 2.76
N GLY A 88 -18.33 -1.06 3.69
CA GLY A 88 -18.08 -2.51 3.67
C GLY A 88 -17.46 -2.96 2.35
N THR A 89 -18.10 -3.93 1.71
CA THR A 89 -17.65 -4.59 0.48
C THR A 89 -17.89 -3.77 -0.79
N SER A 90 -18.59 -2.63 -0.67
CA SER A 90 -18.79 -1.70 -1.79
C SER A 90 -17.61 -0.77 -2.03
N VAL A 91 -16.61 -0.75 -1.14
CA VAL A 91 -15.37 -0.01 -1.36
C VAL A 91 -14.62 -0.61 -2.57
N PRO A 92 -14.12 0.23 -3.51
CA PRO A 92 -13.36 -0.25 -4.65
C PRO A 92 -12.09 -1.04 -4.25
N PRO A 93 -11.59 -1.92 -5.13
CA PRO A 93 -10.31 -2.58 -4.95
C PRO A 93 -9.18 -1.59 -4.66
N ALA A 94 -8.25 -1.96 -3.79
CA ALA A 94 -7.22 -1.04 -3.31
C ALA A 94 -5.79 -1.56 -3.53
N VAL A 95 -4.93 -0.69 -4.08
CA VAL A 95 -3.47 -0.84 -4.00
C VAL A 95 -2.99 -0.03 -2.80
N VAL A 96 -2.36 -0.70 -1.84
CA VAL A 96 -1.88 -0.10 -0.59
C VAL A 96 -0.36 -0.14 -0.52
N ILE A 97 0.26 1.03 -0.56
CA ILE A 97 1.70 1.22 -0.54
C ILE A 97 2.18 1.35 0.92
N ASN A 98 3.26 0.64 1.29
CA ASN A 98 3.88 0.60 2.61
C ASN A 98 3.01 -0.02 3.70
N GLY A 99 2.35 -1.14 3.40
CA GLY A 99 1.73 -2.02 4.39
C GLY A 99 0.42 -1.50 4.98
N GLY A 100 0.28 -0.19 5.23
CA GLY A 100 -0.95 0.50 5.62
C GLY A 100 -1.82 -0.28 6.62
N ILE A 101 -2.92 -0.82 6.12
CA ILE A 101 -3.91 -1.66 6.84
C ILE A 101 -3.32 -2.90 7.52
N ALA A 102 -2.21 -3.42 7.01
CA ALA A 102 -1.54 -4.62 7.47
C ALA A 102 -0.29 -4.29 8.30
N MET A 103 -0.32 -3.18 9.05
CA MET A 103 0.71 -2.83 10.03
C MET A 103 0.21 -3.03 11.47
N GLY A 104 1.11 -2.90 12.45
CA GLY A 104 0.80 -2.88 13.88
C GLY A 104 0.00 -1.65 14.29
N LEU A 105 -1.29 -1.61 13.97
CA LEU A 105 -2.14 -0.44 14.24
C LEU A 105 -2.69 -0.45 15.68
N PRO A 106 -2.91 0.73 16.30
CA PRO A 106 -3.49 0.83 17.65
C PRO A 106 -4.91 0.27 17.74
N THR A 107 -5.66 0.33 16.64
CA THR A 107 -7.03 -0.18 16.54
C THR A 107 -7.07 -1.24 15.45
N ARG A 108 -7.74 -2.35 15.73
CA ARG A 108 -7.96 -3.40 14.73
C ARG A 108 -8.81 -2.86 13.59
N VAL A 109 -8.34 -3.07 12.37
CA VAL A 109 -9.05 -2.67 11.14
C VAL A 109 -10.18 -3.67 10.88
N ALA A 110 -11.36 -3.14 10.59
CA ALA A 110 -12.47 -3.92 10.03
C ALA A 110 -12.23 -4.15 8.53
N TRP A 111 -11.32 -5.07 8.20
CA TRP A 111 -11.00 -5.46 6.82
C TRP A 111 -12.02 -6.50 6.34
N PRO A 112 -12.85 -6.21 5.33
CA PRO A 112 -13.84 -7.17 4.83
C PRO A 112 -13.20 -8.40 4.17
N ASP A 113 -13.77 -9.58 4.42
CA ASP A 113 -13.29 -10.85 3.84
C ASP A 113 -13.29 -10.84 2.30
N SER A 114 -14.19 -10.10 1.66
CA SER A 114 -14.27 -9.98 0.19
C SER A 114 -13.60 -8.73 -0.39
N ALA A 115 -12.87 -7.97 0.42
CA ALA A 115 -12.13 -6.81 -0.08
C ALA A 115 -10.92 -7.26 -0.93
N VAL A 116 -10.88 -6.79 -2.17
CA VAL A 116 -9.76 -7.04 -3.09
C VAL A 116 -8.65 -6.05 -2.81
N THR A 117 -7.46 -6.55 -2.46
CA THR A 117 -6.34 -5.67 -2.10
C THR A 117 -5.01 -6.14 -2.63
N PHE A 118 -4.13 -5.20 -2.96
CA PHE A 118 -2.74 -5.46 -3.28
C PHE A 118 -1.84 -4.60 -2.41
N LEU A 119 -1.13 -5.24 -1.49
CA LEU A 119 -0.17 -4.59 -0.62
C LEU A 119 1.19 -4.53 -1.29
N MET A 120 1.88 -3.39 -1.23
CA MET A 120 3.29 -3.28 -1.57
C MET A 120 4.07 -2.89 -0.32
N ILE A 121 5.04 -3.70 0.10
CA ILE A 121 5.82 -3.50 1.33
C ILE A 121 7.32 -3.58 1.04
N GLY A 122 8.10 -2.78 1.78
CA GLY A 122 9.54 -2.69 1.62
C GLY A 122 10.34 -3.40 2.72
N GLY A 123 11.41 -4.08 2.34
CA GLY A 123 12.35 -4.72 3.26
C GLY A 123 13.22 -3.74 4.04
N GLN A 124 13.42 -2.52 3.50
CA GLN A 124 14.08 -1.40 4.15
C GLN A 124 13.08 -0.39 4.75
N ASP A 125 11.82 -0.77 4.90
CA ASP A 125 10.82 0.08 5.56
C ASP A 125 11.16 0.19 7.06
N ASN A 126 11.39 1.40 7.55
CA ASN A 126 11.71 1.65 8.95
C ASN A 126 10.54 1.28 9.89
N PHE A 127 9.30 1.23 9.38
CA PHE A 127 8.15 0.78 10.16
C PHE A 127 8.10 -0.73 10.40
N ARG A 128 8.97 -1.52 9.74
CA ARG A 128 9.21 -2.91 10.10
C ARG A 128 9.79 -3.06 11.52
N GLY A 129 10.47 -2.03 12.02
CA GLY A 129 11.16 -2.07 13.30
C GLY A 129 12.31 -3.07 13.30
N GLN A 130 12.28 -4.02 14.24
CA GLN A 130 13.35 -5.01 14.45
C GLN A 130 13.03 -6.39 13.85
N LEU A 131 11.90 -6.54 13.15
CA LEU A 131 11.52 -7.80 12.54
C LEU A 131 12.49 -8.17 11.40
N SER A 132 12.82 -9.45 11.29
CA SER A 132 13.47 -9.98 10.08
C SER A 132 12.56 -9.81 8.85
N CYS A 133 13.10 -10.05 7.66
CA CYS A 133 12.32 -10.00 6.42
C CYS A 133 11.16 -11.01 6.46
N GLU A 134 11.42 -12.21 6.97
CA GLU A 134 10.47 -13.30 7.10
C GLU A 134 9.44 -13.01 8.20
N GLU A 135 9.88 -12.52 9.35
CA GLU A 135 9.00 -12.13 10.46
C GLU A 135 8.04 -11.00 10.02
N TYR A 136 8.53 -10.03 9.23
CA TYR A 136 7.70 -8.94 8.73
C TYR A 136 6.66 -9.39 7.70
N VAL A 137 7.05 -10.25 6.76
CA VAL A 137 6.13 -10.84 5.79
C VAL A 137 5.08 -11.71 6.50
N ALA A 138 5.50 -12.53 7.46
CA ALA A 138 4.59 -13.36 8.25
C ALA A 138 3.60 -12.51 9.08
N ASP A 139 4.08 -11.46 9.76
CA ASP A 139 3.23 -10.52 10.49
C ASP A 139 2.22 -9.86 9.55
N THR A 140 2.67 -9.39 8.38
CA THR A 140 1.78 -8.78 7.37
C THR A 140 0.70 -9.76 6.91
N LYS A 141 1.07 -11.01 6.58
CA LYS A 141 0.12 -12.07 6.19
C LYS A 141 -0.90 -12.37 7.29
N SER A 142 -0.46 -12.37 8.56
CA SER A 142 -1.34 -12.67 9.70
C SER A 142 -2.45 -11.64 9.93
N ARG A 143 -2.30 -10.44 9.37
CA ARG A 143 -3.28 -9.34 9.47
C ARG A 143 -4.35 -9.40 8.38
N VAL A 144 -4.12 -10.19 7.32
CA VAL A 144 -5.13 -10.45 6.29
C VAL A 144 -6.22 -11.32 6.91
N PRO A 145 -7.52 -10.98 6.74
CA PRO A 145 -8.59 -11.82 7.27
C PRO A 145 -8.45 -13.26 6.76
N PRO A 146 -8.62 -14.28 7.63
CA PRO A 146 -8.35 -15.67 7.26
C PRO A 146 -9.26 -16.17 6.13
N ASN A 147 -10.45 -15.58 5.96
CA ASN A 147 -11.37 -15.93 4.89
C ASN A 147 -11.12 -15.16 3.59
N ASN A 148 -10.22 -14.18 3.59
CA ASN A 148 -9.96 -13.37 2.40
C ASN A 148 -9.19 -14.18 1.35
N GLY A 149 -9.82 -14.34 0.19
CA GLY A 149 -9.26 -15.02 -0.98
C GLY A 149 -8.81 -14.07 -2.09
N THR A 150 -8.72 -12.77 -1.83
CA THR A 150 -8.47 -11.73 -2.86
C THR A 150 -7.39 -10.71 -2.45
N THR A 151 -6.37 -11.17 -1.75
CA THR A 151 -5.25 -10.33 -1.30
C THR A 151 -3.92 -10.78 -1.90
N ALA A 152 -3.17 -9.81 -2.43
CA ALA A 152 -1.76 -10.00 -2.81
C ALA A 152 -0.83 -9.10 -1.99
N ILE A 153 0.42 -9.53 -1.85
CA ILE A 153 1.51 -8.82 -1.20
C ILE A 153 2.72 -8.87 -2.13
N LEU A 154 3.19 -7.71 -2.58
CA LEU A 154 4.50 -7.55 -3.22
C LEU A 154 5.48 -7.04 -2.17
N TYR A 155 6.34 -7.94 -1.70
CA TYR A 155 7.47 -7.62 -0.85
C TYR A 155 8.71 -7.35 -1.71
N VAL A 156 9.34 -6.19 -1.53
CA VAL A 156 10.56 -5.79 -2.25
C VAL A 156 11.67 -5.50 -1.25
N GLU A 157 12.76 -6.26 -1.32
CA GLU A 157 13.83 -6.26 -0.30
C GLU A 157 14.51 -4.89 -0.17
N GLU A 158 14.73 -4.21 -1.29
CA GLU A 158 15.42 -2.91 -1.35
C GLU A 158 14.50 -1.70 -1.18
N MET A 159 13.18 -1.90 -1.17
CA MET A 159 12.24 -0.79 -1.06
C MET A 159 12.27 -0.21 0.36
N GLN A 160 12.45 1.12 0.44
CA GLN A 160 12.37 1.90 1.67
C GLN A 160 10.91 2.19 2.02
N HIS A 161 10.67 2.95 3.10
CA HIS A 161 9.32 3.43 3.40
C HIS A 161 8.71 4.25 2.26
N MET A 162 9.49 4.89 1.39
CA MET A 162 8.94 5.45 0.16
C MET A 162 9.45 4.61 -1.00
N PRO A 163 8.55 4.06 -1.86
CA PRO A 163 9.02 3.34 -3.02
C PRO A 163 9.77 4.29 -3.93
N GLN A 164 10.90 3.83 -4.44
CA GLN A 164 11.68 4.54 -5.43
C GLN A 164 10.83 4.76 -6.68
N ALA A 165 10.91 5.93 -7.30
CA ALA A 165 10.08 6.27 -8.46
C ALA A 165 10.17 5.22 -9.58
N LYS A 166 11.39 4.72 -9.86
CA LYS A 166 11.64 3.65 -10.86
C LYS A 166 10.93 2.34 -10.52
N LEU A 167 10.88 1.98 -9.23
CA LEU A 167 10.14 0.80 -8.78
C LEU A 167 8.64 1.01 -9.01
N LEU A 168 8.11 2.13 -8.50
CA LEU A 168 6.68 2.40 -8.57
C LEU A 168 6.18 2.55 -10.01
N SER A 169 6.93 3.24 -10.89
CA SER A 169 6.57 3.39 -12.30
C SER A 169 6.50 2.05 -13.03
N ALA A 170 7.38 1.11 -12.67
CA ALA A 170 7.43 -0.21 -13.30
C ALA A 170 6.26 -1.11 -12.91
N VAL A 171 5.73 -1.00 -11.69
CA VAL A 171 4.71 -1.95 -11.19
C VAL A 171 3.32 -1.37 -11.02
N LEU A 172 3.18 -0.07 -10.73
CA LEU A 172 1.88 0.51 -10.37
C LEU A 172 0.76 0.29 -11.42
N PRO A 173 0.99 0.47 -12.74
CA PRO A 173 -0.04 0.17 -13.74
C PRO A 173 -0.54 -1.28 -13.66
N HIS A 174 0.40 -2.22 -13.44
CA HIS A 174 0.10 -3.64 -13.33
C HIS A 174 -0.61 -4.00 -12.02
N LEU A 175 -0.22 -3.38 -10.90
CA LEU A 175 -0.89 -3.57 -9.61
C LEU A 175 -2.37 -3.15 -9.69
N ILE A 176 -2.66 -2.02 -10.34
CA ILE A 176 -4.03 -1.53 -10.53
C ILE A 176 -4.83 -2.50 -11.41
N ARG A 177 -4.29 -2.90 -12.57
CA ARG A 177 -4.96 -3.87 -13.45
C ARG A 177 -5.18 -5.21 -12.76
N ALA A 178 -4.22 -5.69 -11.97
CA ALA A 178 -4.32 -6.93 -11.23
C ALA A 178 -5.54 -6.93 -10.30
N VAL A 179 -5.71 -5.89 -9.47
CA VAL A 179 -6.87 -5.82 -8.55
C VAL A 179 -8.19 -5.65 -9.28
N LEU A 180 -8.21 -4.95 -10.42
CA LEU A 180 -9.41 -4.82 -11.25
C LEU A 180 -9.81 -6.17 -11.87
N TRP A 181 -8.85 -6.92 -12.41
CA TRP A 181 -9.11 -8.27 -12.94
C TRP A 181 -9.60 -9.21 -11.85
N TRP A 182 -8.99 -9.13 -10.67
CA TRP A 182 -9.37 -9.98 -9.55
C TRP A 182 -10.78 -9.66 -9.05
N LYS A 183 -11.15 -8.38 -8.99
CA LYS A 183 -12.52 -7.94 -8.65
C LYS A 183 -13.56 -8.40 -9.67
N ALA A 184 -13.19 -8.46 -10.95
CA ALA A 184 -14.03 -8.98 -12.01
C ALA A 184 -14.09 -10.51 -12.05
N GLU A 185 -13.53 -11.21 -11.06
CA GLU A 185 -13.44 -12.68 -10.98
C GLU A 185 -12.69 -13.31 -12.17
N ARG A 186 -11.79 -12.55 -12.80
CA ARG A 186 -10.99 -12.97 -13.95
C ARG A 186 -9.58 -13.36 -13.52
N VAL A 187 -9.46 -14.56 -12.94
CA VAL A 187 -8.19 -15.11 -12.43
C VAL A 187 -7.07 -15.09 -13.47
N ASP A 188 -7.36 -15.43 -14.73
CA ASP A 188 -6.35 -15.42 -15.80
C ASP A 188 -5.76 -14.02 -16.05
N GLY A 189 -6.60 -12.99 -15.98
CA GLY A 189 -6.16 -11.60 -16.12
C GLY A 189 -5.29 -11.15 -14.95
N PHE A 190 -5.66 -11.54 -13.72
CA PHE A 190 -4.84 -11.31 -12.55
C PHE A 190 -3.46 -11.99 -12.67
N LEU A 191 -3.43 -13.26 -13.07
CA LEU A 191 -2.18 -14.02 -13.22
C LEU A 191 -1.28 -13.45 -14.32
N GLU A 192 -1.85 -12.90 -15.40
CA GLU A 192 -1.06 -12.23 -16.43
C GLU A 192 -0.39 -10.96 -15.89
N GLU A 193 -1.12 -10.13 -15.14
CA GLU A 193 -0.52 -8.94 -14.50
C GLU A 193 0.54 -9.34 -13.47
N VAL A 194 0.36 -10.45 -12.72
CA VAL A 194 1.39 -11.01 -11.83
C VAL A 194 2.67 -11.36 -12.63
N ARG A 195 2.55 -12.00 -13.79
CA ARG A 195 3.73 -12.30 -14.64
C ARG A 195 4.43 -11.02 -15.11
N LEU A 196 3.67 -9.99 -15.48
CA LEU A 196 4.22 -8.70 -15.91
C LEU A 196 4.93 -7.98 -14.77
N ILE A 197 4.37 -8.00 -13.55
CA ILE A 197 5.02 -7.48 -12.34
C ILE A 197 6.35 -8.19 -12.12
N LEU A 198 6.34 -9.52 -12.07
CA LEU A 198 7.56 -10.32 -11.84
C LEU A 198 8.63 -10.04 -12.90
N ARG A 199 8.24 -9.95 -14.19
CA ARG A 199 9.16 -9.59 -15.28
C ARG A 199 9.75 -8.20 -15.08
N ALA A 200 8.94 -7.21 -14.74
CA ALA A 200 9.39 -5.84 -14.49
C ALA A 200 10.36 -5.77 -13.31
N MET A 201 10.07 -6.50 -12.23
CA MET A 201 10.91 -6.56 -11.04
C MET A 201 12.28 -7.17 -11.31
N THR A 202 12.30 -8.36 -11.92
CA THR A 202 13.53 -9.09 -12.26
C THR A 202 14.39 -8.28 -13.25
N SER A 203 13.78 -7.72 -14.29
CA SER A 203 14.50 -6.94 -15.31
C SER A 203 15.10 -5.64 -14.75
N ALA A 204 14.48 -5.07 -13.71
CA ALA A 204 14.96 -3.86 -13.06
C ALA A 204 15.99 -4.13 -11.95
N GLY A 205 16.31 -5.39 -11.66
CA GLY A 205 17.30 -5.78 -10.66
C GLY A 205 16.78 -5.87 -9.22
N TRP A 206 15.46 -5.86 -9.02
CA TRP A 206 14.84 -5.94 -7.69
C TRP A 206 14.74 -7.38 -7.19
N ARG A 207 14.76 -7.55 -5.87
CA ARG A 207 14.58 -8.86 -5.22
C ARG A 207 13.38 -8.85 -4.28
N GLY A 208 12.78 -10.01 -4.10
CA GLY A 208 11.69 -10.14 -3.14
C GLY A 208 10.75 -11.28 -3.45
N ARG A 209 9.50 -11.09 -3.06
CA ARG A 209 8.44 -12.09 -3.10
C ARG A 209 7.12 -11.48 -3.49
N LEU A 210 6.40 -12.16 -4.37
CA LEU A 210 5.00 -11.89 -4.63
C LEU A 210 4.19 -13.04 -4.05
N MET A 211 3.32 -12.72 -3.10
CA MET A 211 2.44 -13.68 -2.45
C MET A 211 1.00 -13.31 -2.74
N TYR A 212 0.12 -14.28 -2.94
CA TYR A 212 -1.30 -14.00 -3.17
C TYR A 212 -2.17 -15.17 -2.70
N THR A 213 -3.38 -14.86 -2.27
CA THR A 213 -4.33 -15.87 -1.80
C THR A 213 -4.99 -16.59 -2.99
N LYS A 214 -4.89 -17.91 -3.10
CA LYS A 214 -5.61 -18.71 -4.12
C LYS A 214 -7.04 -19.06 -3.69
N ALA A 215 -7.23 -19.17 -2.39
CA ALA A 215 -8.50 -19.41 -1.71
C ALA A 215 -8.39 -18.82 -0.30
N SER A 216 -9.50 -18.80 0.45
CA SER A 216 -9.53 -18.40 1.86
C SER A 216 -8.41 -19.08 2.66
N GLY A 217 -7.45 -18.28 3.15
CA GLY A 217 -6.33 -18.73 3.96
C GLY A 217 -5.21 -19.47 3.23
N VAL A 218 -5.34 -19.72 1.92
CA VAL A 218 -4.35 -20.46 1.12
C VAL A 218 -3.49 -19.50 0.31
N TRP A 219 -2.21 -19.42 0.65
CA TRP A 219 -1.24 -18.55 -0.01
C TRP A 219 -0.43 -19.29 -1.07
N ASP A 220 -0.26 -18.65 -2.22
CA ASP A 220 0.80 -18.94 -3.17
C ASP A 220 1.93 -17.93 -3.01
N GLU A 221 3.17 -18.35 -3.26
CA GLU A 221 4.36 -17.52 -3.06
C GLU A 221 5.33 -17.74 -4.22
N ILE A 222 5.77 -16.64 -4.82
CA ILE A 222 6.70 -16.62 -5.94
C ILE A 222 7.86 -15.71 -5.55
N GLU A 223 9.04 -16.29 -5.38
CA GLU A 223 10.28 -15.53 -5.22
C GLU A 223 10.73 -14.95 -6.57
N PHE A 224 11.35 -13.77 -6.53
CA PHE A 224 11.99 -13.17 -7.69
C PHE A 224 13.33 -12.55 -7.32
N SER A 225 14.29 -12.67 -8.23
CA SER A 225 15.64 -12.13 -8.11
C SER A 225 16.28 -12.04 -9.49
N PRO A 226 17.12 -11.01 -9.77
CA PRO A 226 17.82 -10.91 -11.06
C PRO A 226 18.77 -12.07 -11.33
N TYR A 227 19.17 -12.82 -10.29
CA TYR A 227 20.12 -13.93 -10.41
C TYR A 227 19.44 -15.30 -10.46
N GLN A 228 18.13 -15.39 -10.21
CA GLN A 228 17.40 -16.64 -10.31
C GLN A 228 17.10 -16.94 -11.78
N VAL A 229 18.04 -17.61 -12.46
CA VAL A 229 17.80 -18.31 -13.72
C VAL A 229 17.24 -19.71 -13.42
N GLY A 230 16.18 -19.78 -12.62
CA GLY A 230 15.55 -21.03 -12.22
C GLY A 230 14.49 -21.43 -13.23
N LYS A 231 14.62 -22.62 -13.85
CA LYS A 231 13.51 -23.28 -14.56
C LYS A 231 12.30 -23.24 -13.63
N VAL A 232 11.20 -22.63 -14.08
CA VAL A 232 9.90 -22.71 -13.40
C VAL A 232 9.66 -24.19 -13.13
N SER A 233 9.82 -24.63 -11.87
CA SER A 233 9.41 -25.98 -11.49
C SER A 233 7.94 -26.08 -11.87
N PRO A 234 7.56 -27.00 -12.77
CA PRO A 234 6.15 -27.17 -13.10
C PRO A 234 5.45 -27.43 -11.78
N LEU A 235 4.41 -26.63 -11.51
CA LEU A 235 3.60 -26.69 -10.31
C LEU A 235 3.48 -28.13 -9.84
N SER A 236 3.81 -28.39 -8.58
CA SER A 236 3.53 -29.64 -7.88
C SER A 236 2.08 -30.06 -8.19
N GLN A 237 1.93 -30.93 -9.18
CA GLN A 237 0.70 -31.65 -9.42
C GLN A 237 0.48 -32.49 -8.17
N ALA A 238 -0.75 -32.41 -7.67
CA ALA A 238 -1.27 -33.07 -6.50
C ALA A 238 -0.54 -34.39 -6.17
N SER A 239 0.08 -34.45 -5.00
CA SER A 239 0.40 -35.73 -4.37
C SER A 239 -0.91 -36.47 -4.16
N THR A 240 -1.19 -37.41 -5.06
CA THR A 240 -2.21 -38.42 -4.89
C THR A 240 -1.86 -39.24 -3.66
N VAL A 241 -2.77 -39.21 -2.69
CA VAL A 241 -2.80 -40.02 -1.48
C VAL A 241 -2.61 -41.48 -1.87
N SER A 242 -1.44 -42.04 -1.54
CA SER A 242 -1.27 -43.49 -1.49
C SER A 242 -1.36 -43.92 -0.03
N THR A 243 -2.49 -44.56 0.28
CA THR A 243 -2.74 -45.35 1.48
C THR A 243 -1.82 -46.56 1.54
N VAL A 244 -0.94 -46.65 2.53
CA VAL A 244 -0.41 -47.93 3.03
C VAL A 244 -0.18 -47.81 4.55
N ASP A 245 -0.92 -48.61 5.31
CA ASP A 245 -0.74 -48.88 6.73
C ASP A 245 0.50 -49.76 6.97
N THR A 246 1.41 -49.36 7.87
CA THR A 246 2.02 -50.24 8.91
C THR A 246 2.82 -49.41 9.94
N PRO A 247 2.89 -49.80 11.24
CA PRO A 247 3.48 -49.01 12.32
C PRO A 247 4.90 -49.47 12.70
N GLU A 248 5.78 -48.54 13.09
CA GLU A 248 6.45 -48.48 14.41
C GLU A 248 7.66 -47.51 14.44
N LYS A 249 7.71 -46.73 15.52
CA LYS A 249 8.88 -46.14 16.23
C LYS A 249 10.14 -45.75 15.43
N SER A 250 10.41 -44.44 15.41
CA SER A 250 11.59 -43.85 16.07
C SER A 250 11.51 -42.32 16.01
N ALA A 251 11.62 -41.66 17.16
CA ALA A 251 11.69 -40.21 17.24
C ALA A 251 13.04 -39.74 16.69
N ALA A 252 13.04 -39.07 15.53
CA ALA A 252 14.23 -38.42 14.98
C ALA A 252 14.50 -37.09 15.72
N PRO A 253 15.77 -36.71 15.93
CA PRO A 253 16.14 -35.45 16.56
C PRO A 253 15.74 -34.27 15.67
N ILE A 254 15.30 -33.17 16.29
CA ILE A 254 15.02 -31.90 15.61
C ILE A 254 16.35 -31.39 15.04
N GLU A 255 16.56 -31.55 13.73
CA GLU A 255 17.64 -30.88 13.01
C GLU A 255 17.36 -29.38 13.01
N HIS A 256 18.06 -28.65 13.87
CA HIS A 256 18.15 -27.21 13.75
C HIS A 256 18.85 -26.89 12.44
N THR A 257 18.21 -26.07 11.61
CA THR A 257 18.85 -25.61 10.38
C THR A 257 20.09 -24.81 10.75
N ARG A 258 21.17 -24.93 9.95
CA ARG A 258 22.43 -24.19 10.12
C ARG A 258 22.24 -22.67 10.30
N HIS A 259 21.10 -22.15 9.87
CA HIS A 259 20.67 -20.78 10.03
C HIS A 259 20.23 -20.44 11.47
N ASP A 260 19.52 -21.35 12.14
CA ASP A 260 19.07 -21.17 13.53
C ASP A 260 20.25 -21.19 14.51
N GLU A 261 21.24 -22.05 14.27
CA GLU A 261 22.51 -22.05 15.02
C GLU A 261 23.26 -20.72 14.88
N MET A 262 23.30 -20.16 13.67
CA MET A 262 23.95 -18.89 13.39
C MET A 262 23.21 -17.71 14.04
N LYS A 263 21.86 -17.74 14.06
CA LYS A 263 21.01 -16.75 14.74
C LYS A 263 21.20 -16.82 16.27
N ALA A 264 21.34 -18.01 16.84
CA ALA A 264 21.63 -18.22 18.26
C ALA A 264 23.02 -17.69 18.64
N LEU A 265 24.05 -18.00 17.82
CA LEU A 265 25.42 -17.48 17.96
C LEU A 265 25.46 -15.95 17.97
N TRP A 266 24.77 -15.31 17.02
CA TRP A 266 24.75 -13.85 16.93
C TRP A 266 24.08 -13.20 18.15
N ARG A 267 22.91 -13.73 18.58
CA ARG A 267 22.18 -13.21 19.75
C ARG A 267 23.01 -13.29 21.02
N ALA A 268 23.74 -14.39 21.21
CA ALA A 268 24.58 -14.55 22.39
C ALA A 268 25.85 -13.69 22.34
N ALA A 269 26.46 -13.50 21.16
CA ALA A 269 27.58 -12.57 20.99
C ALA A 269 27.19 -11.12 21.31
N VAL A 270 25.99 -10.70 20.89
CA VAL A 270 25.45 -9.36 21.22
C VAL A 270 25.22 -9.20 22.73
N ARG A 271 24.69 -10.23 23.41
CA ARG A 271 24.51 -10.19 24.88
C ARG A 271 25.85 -10.14 25.63
N ALA A 272 26.85 -10.88 25.17
CA ALA A 272 28.18 -10.89 25.77
C ALA A 272 28.94 -9.56 25.59
N ALA A 273 28.60 -8.77 24.56
CA ALA A 273 29.22 -7.49 24.28
C ALA A 273 28.64 -6.31 25.09
N GLN A 274 27.55 -6.52 25.84
CA GLN A 274 26.96 -5.49 26.70
C GLN A 274 27.65 -5.40 28.06
N PRO A 275 27.77 -4.20 28.67
CA PRO A 275 28.31 -4.05 30.02
C PRO A 275 27.49 -4.87 31.03
N GLY A 276 28.13 -5.86 31.67
CA GLY A 276 27.47 -6.80 32.60
C GLY A 276 26.96 -8.10 31.96
N GLY A 277 27.20 -8.34 30.66
CA GLY A 277 26.90 -9.62 30.01
C GLY A 277 27.71 -10.78 30.64
N GLY A 278 27.03 -11.71 31.30
CA GLY A 278 27.66 -12.85 31.98
C GLY A 278 28.44 -13.78 31.05
N VAL A 279 29.38 -14.54 31.63
CA VAL A 279 30.23 -15.51 30.92
C VAL A 279 29.37 -16.61 30.28
N PRO A 280 29.50 -16.89 28.96
CA PRO A 280 28.77 -17.98 28.32
C PRO A 280 29.12 -19.33 28.95
N ASN A 281 28.11 -20.17 29.15
CA ASN A 281 28.26 -21.47 29.82
C ASN A 281 29.06 -22.42 28.92
N ALA A 282 30.16 -23.00 29.43
CA ALA A 282 31.18 -23.72 28.64
C ALA A 282 30.76 -25.08 28.06
N LYS A 283 29.47 -25.44 28.12
CA LYS A 283 28.96 -26.71 27.58
C LYS A 283 28.72 -26.70 26.07
N GLU A 284 28.75 -25.54 25.41
CA GLU A 284 28.48 -25.41 23.98
C GLU A 284 29.73 -24.98 23.19
N GLY A 285 30.62 -25.94 22.91
CA GLY A 285 31.58 -25.93 21.79
C GLY A 285 32.63 -24.80 21.66
N ASN A 286 33.84 -25.17 21.27
CA ASN A 286 35.01 -24.27 21.08
C ASN A 286 34.78 -23.03 20.17
N ARG A 287 33.77 -23.04 19.28
CA ARG A 287 33.48 -21.91 18.38
C ARG A 287 32.80 -20.74 19.09
N PHE A 288 31.99 -21.02 20.10
CA PHE A 288 31.22 -20.02 20.85
C PHE A 288 32.13 -19.23 21.80
N ALA A 289 33.03 -19.94 22.49
CA ALA A 289 34.07 -19.35 23.32
C ALA A 289 35.01 -18.44 22.51
N ALA A 290 35.38 -18.84 21.28
CA ALA A 290 36.23 -18.04 20.40
C ALA A 290 35.55 -16.74 19.93
N ALA A 291 34.27 -16.78 19.55
CA ALA A 291 33.52 -15.59 19.15
C ALA A 291 33.31 -14.61 20.31
N ALA A 292 32.97 -15.11 21.50
CA ALA A 292 32.84 -14.29 22.70
C ALA A 292 34.17 -13.66 23.13
N ALA A 293 35.28 -14.40 23.05
CA ALA A 293 36.61 -13.87 23.32
C ALA A 293 37.01 -12.78 22.31
N ALA A 294 36.75 -12.99 21.01
CA ALA A 294 37.03 -12.00 19.97
C ALA A 294 36.22 -10.70 20.16
N ALA A 295 34.94 -10.81 20.53
CA ALA A 295 34.10 -9.65 20.84
C ALA A 295 34.61 -8.86 22.05
N LYS A 296 35.06 -9.56 23.10
CA LYS A 296 35.65 -8.92 24.30
C LYS A 296 36.97 -8.21 24.00
N VAL A 297 37.81 -8.78 23.14
CA VAL A 297 39.05 -8.13 22.66
C VAL A 297 38.74 -6.88 21.83
N MET A 298 37.71 -6.89 21.00
CA MET A 298 37.28 -5.72 20.23
C MET A 298 36.73 -4.60 21.13
N ALA A 299 35.96 -4.94 22.17
CA ALA A 299 35.42 -3.98 23.12
C ALA A 299 36.53 -3.30 23.95
N THR A 300 37.45 -4.09 24.49
CA THR A 300 38.62 -3.58 25.24
C THR A 300 39.56 -2.77 24.37
N LYS A 301 39.76 -3.13 23.09
CA LYS A 301 40.53 -2.33 22.14
C LYS A 301 39.86 -0.99 21.81
N ARG A 302 38.53 -0.91 21.81
CA ARG A 302 37.78 0.36 21.64
C ARG A 302 37.91 1.27 22.86
N GLU A 303 37.84 0.71 24.07
CA GLU A 303 38.05 1.46 25.31
C GLU A 303 39.50 1.97 25.43
N ALA A 304 40.48 1.12 25.13
CA ALA A 304 41.90 1.51 25.15
C ALA A 304 42.26 2.57 24.09
N ALA A 305 41.51 2.61 22.98
CA ALA A 305 41.67 3.63 21.95
C ALA A 305 41.03 4.99 22.31
N GLY A 306 40.42 5.12 23.50
CA GLY A 306 39.77 6.37 23.93
C GLY A 306 38.57 6.77 23.07
N ILE A 307 38.02 5.84 22.29
CA ILE A 307 36.86 6.09 21.44
C ILE A 307 35.62 6.02 22.33
N ALA A 308 35.31 7.13 22.98
CA ALA A 308 34.06 7.29 23.71
C ALA A 308 32.88 7.06 22.74
N ALA A 309 31.85 6.34 23.20
CA ALA A 309 30.58 6.20 22.49
C ALA A 309 29.91 7.57 22.37
N GLY A 310 30.30 8.35 21.37
CA GLY A 310 29.74 9.66 21.09
C GLY A 310 28.27 9.55 20.69
N LYS A 311 27.40 10.29 21.39
CA LYS A 311 26.05 10.55 20.92
C LYS A 311 26.12 11.21 19.53
N PRO A 312 25.29 10.83 18.56
CA PRO A 312 25.30 11.46 17.24
C PRO A 312 24.87 12.93 17.38
N SER A 313 25.83 13.84 17.17
CA SER A 313 25.57 15.27 17.02
C SER A 313 25.11 15.55 15.59
N LEU A 314 23.92 16.14 15.45
CA LEU A 314 23.42 16.66 14.17
C LEU A 314 24.28 17.85 13.70
N PRO A 315 24.56 17.98 12.40
CA PRO A 315 25.33 19.11 11.88
C PRO A 315 24.55 20.43 12.00
N VAL A 316 25.24 21.42 12.55
CA VAL A 316 24.81 22.81 12.71
C VAL A 316 24.84 23.54 11.36
N GLY A 317 23.69 24.15 11.01
CA GLY A 317 23.56 25.47 10.40
C GLY A 317 24.30 25.77 9.08
N VAL A 318 23.61 25.59 7.96
CA VAL A 318 23.89 26.36 6.73
C VAL A 318 22.93 27.56 6.70
N SER A 319 23.51 28.76 6.70
CA SER A 319 22.83 30.05 6.66
C SER A 319 21.85 30.16 5.49
N ARG A 320 20.62 30.55 5.81
CA ARG A 320 19.51 30.72 4.87
C ARG A 320 19.58 32.15 4.32
N GLY A 321 20.09 32.29 3.10
CA GLY A 321 20.00 33.54 2.34
C GLY A 321 18.54 33.85 1.99
N GLU A 322 18.11 35.03 2.39
CA GLU A 322 16.81 35.62 2.08
C GLU A 322 16.72 35.91 0.58
N ASN A 323 15.74 35.30 -0.09
CA ASN A 323 15.14 35.82 -1.31
C ASN A 323 13.69 35.31 -1.35
N MET A 324 12.83 36.02 -0.63
CA MET A 324 11.38 35.82 -0.61
C MET A 324 10.78 36.43 -1.89
N LEU A 325 10.59 35.60 -2.91
CA LEU A 325 9.67 35.93 -4.01
C LEU A 325 8.23 35.80 -3.49
N THR A 326 7.64 36.93 -3.14
CA THR A 326 6.25 37.06 -2.72
C THR A 326 5.35 36.97 -3.95
N ILE A 327 4.61 35.87 -4.10
CA ILE A 327 3.51 35.78 -5.07
C ILE A 327 2.24 36.21 -4.31
N PRO A 328 1.48 37.21 -4.78
CA PRO A 328 0.31 37.69 -4.06
C PRO A 328 -0.81 36.64 -4.10
N VAL A 329 -1.36 36.37 -2.91
CA VAL A 329 -2.55 35.55 -2.69
C VAL A 329 -3.78 36.35 -3.09
N PRO A 330 -4.64 35.89 -4.01
CA PRO A 330 -5.91 36.55 -4.23
C PRO A 330 -6.86 36.26 -3.06
N GLN A 331 -7.32 37.34 -2.43
CA GLN A 331 -8.37 37.32 -1.42
C GLN A 331 -9.65 36.72 -2.00
N ALA A 332 -10.21 35.73 -1.29
CA ALA A 332 -11.55 35.24 -1.54
C ALA A 332 -12.56 36.26 -1.00
N GLY A 333 -13.26 36.93 -1.91
CA GLY A 333 -14.29 37.90 -1.57
C GLY A 333 -15.31 38.10 -2.70
N GLN A 334 -16.49 37.55 -2.48
CA GLN A 334 -17.81 38.03 -2.92
C GLN A 334 -18.15 38.15 -4.43
N GLY A 335 -19.05 37.25 -4.85
CA GLY A 335 -20.32 37.60 -5.52
C GLY A 335 -20.30 38.16 -6.95
N ARG A 336 -20.70 37.32 -7.92
CA ARG A 336 -21.65 37.66 -9.01
C ARG A 336 -22.07 36.39 -9.78
N PRO A 337 -23.33 36.27 -10.23
CA PRO A 337 -23.77 35.15 -11.04
C PRO A 337 -23.11 35.25 -12.43
N ARG A 338 -22.44 34.17 -12.87
CA ARG A 338 -21.79 34.12 -14.18
C ARG A 338 -22.82 33.82 -15.27
N SER A 339 -22.79 34.65 -16.30
CA SER A 339 -23.42 34.41 -17.61
C SER A 339 -22.84 33.14 -18.25
N PRO A 340 -23.67 32.31 -18.91
CA PRO A 340 -23.22 31.03 -19.47
C PRO A 340 -22.63 31.24 -20.86
N GLN A 341 -21.39 31.75 -20.99
CA GLN A 341 -20.73 31.75 -22.31
C GLN A 341 -19.21 31.99 -22.39
N ASP A 342 -18.42 31.75 -21.33
CA ASP A 342 -16.96 31.82 -21.45
C ASP A 342 -16.31 30.44 -21.63
N PRO A 343 -15.53 30.21 -22.70
CA PRO A 343 -14.76 28.98 -22.88
C PRO A 343 -13.60 28.92 -21.87
N THR A 344 -13.38 27.71 -21.35
CA THR A 344 -12.39 27.43 -20.29
C THR A 344 -10.95 27.76 -20.73
N PRO A 345 -10.02 27.98 -19.76
CA PRO A 345 -8.62 28.30 -20.06
C PRO A 345 -7.90 27.28 -20.95
N ILE A 346 -8.32 26.00 -20.91
CA ILE A 346 -7.76 24.91 -21.74
C ILE A 346 -8.13 25.10 -23.22
N SER A 347 -9.33 25.61 -23.52
CA SER A 347 -9.81 25.83 -24.89
C SER A 347 -9.01 26.93 -25.63
N ARG A 348 -8.41 27.89 -24.91
CA ARG A 348 -7.51 28.90 -25.49
C ARG A 348 -6.12 28.36 -25.83
N ALA A 349 -5.62 27.39 -25.07
CA ALA A 349 -4.27 26.85 -25.26
C ALA A 349 -4.15 25.93 -26.48
N LEU A 350 -5.27 25.36 -26.94
CA LEU A 350 -5.28 24.34 -28.00
C LEU A 350 -5.65 24.86 -29.39
N GLY A 351 -5.89 26.18 -29.56
CA GLY A 351 -6.17 26.77 -30.88
C GLY A 351 -7.44 26.24 -31.59
N ILE A 352 -8.31 25.52 -30.89
CA ILE A 352 -9.53 24.93 -31.45
C ILE A 352 -10.55 26.05 -31.65
N ARG A 353 -10.72 26.52 -32.89
CA ARG A 353 -11.82 27.40 -33.27
C ARG A 353 -13.09 26.57 -33.41
N ALA A 354 -14.05 26.74 -32.50
CA ALA A 354 -15.40 26.24 -32.67
C ALA A 354 -16.10 27.07 -33.76
N HIS A 355 -16.34 26.47 -34.93
CA HIS A 355 -17.27 27.01 -35.91
C HIS A 355 -18.71 26.64 -35.50
N TYR A 356 -19.46 27.59 -34.97
CA TYR A 356 -20.92 27.48 -34.85
C TYR A 356 -21.56 28.02 -36.13
N ALA A 357 -22.17 27.12 -36.91
CA ALA A 357 -23.09 27.48 -37.97
C ALA A 357 -24.47 27.78 -37.36
N ALA A 358 -25.04 28.91 -37.75
CA ALA A 358 -26.33 29.40 -37.30
C ALA A 358 -27.52 28.61 -37.90
N SER A 359 -28.64 28.62 -37.18
CA SER A 359 -29.94 28.01 -37.49
C SER A 359 -30.60 28.51 -38.79
N PRO A 360 -31.78 27.96 -39.15
CA PRO A 360 -32.95 28.83 -38.92
C PRO A 360 -34.18 28.14 -38.31
N VAL A 361 -34.90 29.00 -37.60
CA VAL A 361 -36.20 28.89 -36.96
C VAL A 361 -37.32 28.92 -38.01
N HIS A 362 -38.36 28.10 -37.86
CA HIS A 362 -39.70 28.41 -38.36
C HIS A 362 -40.76 28.04 -37.31
N SER A 363 -41.84 28.82 -37.35
CA SER A 363 -42.75 29.15 -36.27
C SER A 363 -44.21 28.88 -36.64
N ARG A 364 -45.08 28.72 -35.61
CA ARG A 364 -46.56 28.85 -35.58
C ARG A 364 -47.37 27.72 -36.25
N SER A 365 -48.56 27.28 -35.80
CA SER A 365 -49.52 27.70 -34.77
C SER A 365 -50.60 26.58 -34.55
N PRO A 366 -51.61 26.73 -33.66
CA PRO A 366 -52.32 25.66 -32.94
C PRO A 366 -53.75 25.34 -33.45
N VAL A 367 -54.34 24.22 -33.01
CA VAL A 367 -55.81 23.99 -33.02
C VAL A 367 -56.26 23.19 -31.78
N HIS A 368 -57.39 23.64 -31.22
CA HIS A 368 -58.21 23.15 -30.10
C HIS A 368 -58.91 21.79 -30.33
N HIS A 369 -59.22 21.08 -29.23
CA HIS A 369 -60.52 20.45 -28.84
C HIS A 369 -60.26 19.70 -27.49
N HIS A 370 -60.82 20.02 -26.31
CA HIS A 370 -62.21 19.85 -25.80
C HIS A 370 -62.77 18.45 -26.14
N LEU A 371 -63.14 17.52 -25.24
CA LEU A 371 -63.97 17.54 -24.02
C LEU A 371 -63.81 16.21 -23.20
N GLU A 372 -64.09 16.28 -21.88
CA GLU A 372 -64.89 15.33 -21.03
C GLU A 372 -64.47 13.85 -20.81
N MET A 373 -64.76 13.15 -19.69
CA MET A 373 -65.49 13.39 -18.43
C MET A 373 -65.04 12.35 -17.35
N ALA A 374 -65.40 12.63 -16.10
CA ALA A 374 -65.18 11.95 -14.81
C ALA A 374 -65.71 10.48 -14.69
N ALA A 375 -64.98 9.53 -14.06
CA ALA A 375 -65.10 9.02 -12.65
C ALA A 375 -66.04 7.78 -12.49
N PRO A 376 -66.12 7.02 -11.35
CA PRO A 376 -65.19 6.81 -10.22
C PRO A 376 -65.01 5.32 -9.75
N VAL A 377 -63.99 5.11 -8.91
CA VAL A 377 -63.89 4.32 -7.65
C VAL A 377 -64.78 3.08 -7.42
N THR A 378 -64.14 1.97 -7.02
CA THR A 378 -64.70 0.99 -6.06
C THR A 378 -63.58 0.35 -5.22
N PRO A 379 -63.71 0.23 -3.89
CA PRO A 379 -62.85 -0.62 -3.07
C PRO A 379 -63.58 -1.92 -2.69
N ILE A 380 -62.85 -3.03 -2.62
CA ILE A 380 -63.31 -4.25 -1.96
C ILE A 380 -62.30 -4.59 -0.86
N ARG A 381 -62.82 -4.66 0.37
CA ARG A 381 -62.21 -5.31 1.52
C ARG A 381 -63.04 -6.56 1.82
N ALA A 382 -62.35 -7.67 2.03
CA ALA A 382 -62.63 -8.65 3.08
C ALA A 382 -61.27 -9.20 3.52
#